data_AF-A0A2N3DVR2-F1
#
_entry.id   AF-A0A2N3DVR2-F1
#
_cell.length_a   1.000
_cell.length_b   1.000
_cell.length_c   1.000
_cell.angle_alpha   90.00
_cell.angle_beta   90.00
_cell.angle_gamma   90.00
#
_symmetry.space_group_name_H-M   'P 1'
#
loop_
_entity.id
_entity.type
_entity.pdbx_description
1 polymer ?
#
loop_
_entity_poly.entity_id
_entity_poly.type
_entity_poly.pdbx_seq_one_letter_code
_entity_poly.pdbx_strand_id
1 'polypeptide(L)'
;GDRIGINITYTLGWLRQEENQYLSCPPEIAKTLSPELQALIGYSMGSYALGYYTPPLPAGQGPEVVPPEFALGKMDAAASQFGNAELLAEVQAQIRGEKQTA
;
A
#
# COMPACT_ATOMS: atom_id res chain seq x y z
N GLY A 1 -3.67 -15.43 -40.23
CA GLY A 1 -3.20 -15.75 -38.88
C GLY A 1 -3.78 -14.75 -37.91
N ASP A 2 -3.98 -15.15 -36.67
CA ASP A 2 -4.59 -14.31 -35.64
C ASP A 2 -3.66 -13.16 -35.25
N ARG A 3 -4.25 -12.00 -34.90
CA ARG A 3 -3.52 -10.83 -34.40
C ARG A 3 -3.84 -10.65 -32.93
N ILE A 4 -2.83 -10.75 -32.08
CA ILE A 4 -2.95 -10.58 -30.63
C ILE A 4 -2.19 -9.32 -30.22
N GLY A 5 -2.78 -8.51 -29.35
CA GLY A 5 -2.18 -7.31 -28.79
C GLY A 5 -2.27 -7.29 -27.27
N ILE A 6 -1.33 -6.62 -26.62
CA ILE A 6 -1.29 -6.40 -25.18
C ILE A 6 -1.10 -4.91 -24.91
N ASN A 7 -1.85 -4.38 -23.95
CA ASN A 7 -1.70 -3.02 -23.46
C ASN A 7 -1.42 -3.06 -21.95
N ILE A 8 -0.38 -2.35 -21.51
CA ILE A 8 0.01 -2.24 -20.10
C ILE A 8 -0.01 -0.76 -19.74
N THR A 9 -0.95 -0.37 -18.89
CA THR A 9 -1.14 1.01 -18.45
C THR A 9 -0.62 1.19 -17.03
N TYR A 10 0.04 2.32 -16.78
CA TYR A 10 0.50 2.73 -15.46
C TYR A 10 -0.35 3.90 -14.95
N THR A 11 -0.56 3.96 -13.65
CA THR A 11 -1.25 5.07 -12.97
C THR A 11 -0.51 5.44 -11.69
N LEU A 12 -0.75 6.63 -11.16
CA LEU A 12 -0.16 7.05 -9.89
C LEU A 12 -0.78 6.23 -8.73
N GLY A 13 0.01 5.89 -7.69
CA GLY A 13 -0.43 4.99 -6.60
C GLY A 13 -1.60 5.49 -5.73
N TRP A 14 -2.06 6.72 -5.92
CA TRP A 14 -3.21 7.34 -5.26
C TRP A 14 -4.46 7.40 -6.16
N LEU A 15 -4.32 6.98 -7.43
CA LEU A 15 -5.42 6.77 -8.35
C LEU A 15 -5.83 5.29 -8.35
N ARG A 16 -7.10 5.02 -8.62
CA ARG A 16 -7.62 3.66 -8.69
C ARG A 16 -7.09 2.98 -9.97
N GLN A 17 -6.54 1.78 -9.82
CA GLN A 17 -6.20 0.92 -10.96
C GLN A 17 -7.49 0.46 -11.67
N GLU A 18 -7.42 0.27 -12.99
CA GLU A 18 -8.53 -0.29 -13.78
C GLU A 18 -8.86 -1.72 -13.33
N GLU A 19 -7.83 -2.55 -13.18
CA GLU A 19 -7.93 -3.83 -12.48
C GLU A 19 -7.20 -3.79 -11.15
N ASN A 20 -7.88 -4.26 -10.10
CA ASN A 20 -7.32 -4.35 -8.76
C ASN A 20 -6.51 -5.65 -8.60
N GLN A 21 -5.22 -5.60 -8.92
CA GLN A 21 -4.38 -6.79 -9.00
C GLN A 21 -4.10 -7.46 -7.64
N TYR A 22 -4.18 -6.76 -6.50
CA TYR A 22 -4.07 -7.44 -5.20
C TYR A 22 -5.35 -8.20 -4.79
N LEU A 23 -6.47 -7.99 -5.51
CA LEU A 23 -7.68 -8.83 -5.42
C LEU A 23 -7.76 -9.90 -6.51
N SER A 24 -7.10 -9.67 -7.66
CA SER A 24 -7.16 -10.58 -8.82
C SER A 24 -5.99 -11.56 -8.92
N CYS A 25 -4.77 -11.12 -8.57
CA CYS A 25 -3.57 -11.94 -8.60
C CYS A 25 -3.42 -12.68 -7.26
N PRO A 26 -3.43 -14.02 -7.23
CA PRO A 26 -3.32 -14.77 -5.98
C PRO A 26 -2.02 -14.47 -5.20
N PRO A 27 -2.06 -14.34 -3.86
CA PRO A 27 -0.89 -13.99 -3.06
C PRO A 27 0.29 -14.95 -3.21
N GLU A 28 0.04 -16.24 -3.43
CA GLU A 28 1.06 -17.26 -3.66
C GLU A 28 1.88 -17.02 -4.94
N ILE A 29 1.26 -16.41 -5.97
CA ILE A 29 1.95 -16.00 -7.20
C ILE A 29 2.66 -14.66 -6.96
N ALA A 30 1.98 -13.69 -6.34
CA ALA A 30 2.57 -12.37 -6.08
C ALA A 30 3.85 -12.44 -5.23
N LYS A 31 3.93 -13.39 -4.28
CA LYS A 31 5.13 -13.64 -3.46
C LYS A 31 6.38 -14.00 -4.26
N THR A 32 6.25 -14.53 -5.47
CA THR A 32 7.39 -14.89 -6.32
C THR A 32 7.90 -13.72 -7.17
N LEU A 33 7.17 -12.60 -7.22
CA LEU A 33 7.57 -11.41 -7.95
C LEU A 33 8.63 -10.60 -7.18
N SER A 34 9.36 -9.72 -7.87
CA SER A 34 10.27 -8.79 -7.20
C SER A 34 9.51 -7.81 -6.30
N PRO A 35 10.13 -7.26 -5.24
CA PRO A 35 9.48 -6.27 -4.37
C PRO A 35 8.88 -5.09 -5.14
N GLU A 36 9.56 -4.61 -6.18
CA GLU A 36 9.10 -3.50 -7.03
C GLU A 36 7.84 -3.89 -7.81
N LEU A 37 7.79 -5.12 -8.33
CA LEU A 37 6.60 -5.62 -9.04
C LEU A 37 5.43 -5.87 -8.08
N GLN A 38 5.69 -6.37 -6.87
CA GLN A 38 4.67 -6.51 -5.83
C GLN A 38 4.00 -5.16 -5.54
N ALA A 39 4.81 -4.11 -5.34
CA ALA A 39 4.31 -2.75 -5.13
C ALA A 39 3.55 -2.23 -6.36
N LEU A 40 4.09 -2.43 -7.56
CA LEU A 40 3.48 -1.97 -8.81
C LEU A 40 2.08 -2.56 -9.03
N ILE A 41 1.87 -3.83 -8.69
CA ILE A 41 0.56 -4.49 -8.82
C ILE A 41 -0.34 -4.26 -7.59
N GLY A 42 0.01 -3.32 -6.71
CA GLY A 42 -0.85 -2.91 -5.61
C GLY A 42 -0.76 -3.76 -4.34
N TYR A 43 0.23 -4.65 -4.20
CA TYR A 43 0.61 -5.21 -2.90
C TYR A 43 1.46 -4.23 -2.08
N SER A 44 1.11 -2.95 -2.14
CA SER A 44 1.69 -1.88 -1.33
C SER A 44 0.65 -0.81 -1.04
N MET A 45 0.70 -0.22 0.16
CA MET A 45 -0.11 0.95 0.50
C MET A 45 0.22 2.15 -0.41
N GLY A 46 -0.81 2.82 -0.94
CA GLY A 46 -0.62 4.04 -1.75
C GLY A 46 -0.36 5.29 -0.90
N SER A 47 -0.90 5.32 0.32
CA SER A 47 -0.69 6.34 1.36
C SER A 47 -1.24 5.83 2.69
N TYR A 48 -1.05 6.55 3.80
CA TYR A 48 -1.47 6.13 5.15
C TYR A 48 -2.93 5.67 5.27
N ALA A 49 -3.84 6.18 4.44
CA ALA A 49 -5.27 5.89 4.47
C ALA A 49 -5.79 5.16 3.22
N LEU A 50 -4.93 4.78 2.27
CA LEU A 50 -5.34 4.34 0.94
C LEU A 50 -4.78 2.95 0.61
N GLY A 51 -5.65 1.93 0.62
CA GLY A 51 -5.30 0.58 0.14
C GLY A 51 -5.77 -0.59 1.00
N TYR A 52 -6.43 -0.37 2.14
CA TYR A 52 -6.84 -1.45 3.03
C TYR A 52 -7.82 -2.44 2.38
N TYR A 53 -7.72 -3.70 2.78
CA TYR A 53 -8.70 -4.75 2.46
C TYR A 53 -9.02 -5.60 3.69
N THR A 54 -10.13 -6.31 3.63
CA THR A 54 -10.52 -7.31 4.65
C THR A 54 -10.08 -8.69 4.15
N PRO A 55 -9.26 -9.44 4.91
CA PRO A 55 -8.93 -10.81 4.57
C PRO A 55 -10.20 -11.65 4.39
N PRO A 56 -10.24 -12.61 3.44
CA PRO A 56 -11.43 -13.41 3.16
C PRO A 56 -11.62 -14.53 4.20
N LEU A 57 -11.64 -14.15 5.48
CA LEU A 57 -11.89 -15.02 6.63
C LEU A 57 -13.32 -14.79 7.15
N PRO A 58 -13.93 -15.76 7.86
CA PRO A 58 -15.21 -15.54 8.50
C PRO A 58 -15.14 -14.39 9.52
N ALA A 59 -16.27 -13.72 9.75
CA ALA A 59 -16.37 -12.61 10.69
C ALA A 59 -15.80 -12.99 12.08
N GLY A 60 -14.93 -12.14 12.63
CA GLY A 60 -14.28 -12.37 13.92
C GLY A 60 -13.16 -13.41 13.92
N GLN A 61 -12.77 -13.99 12.78
CA GLN A 61 -11.66 -14.95 12.67
C GLN A 61 -10.35 -14.33 12.18
N GLY A 62 -10.27 -13.00 12.06
CA GLY A 62 -9.06 -12.31 11.63
C GLY A 62 -9.16 -10.79 11.83
N PRO A 63 -8.11 -10.05 11.45
CA PRO A 63 -8.18 -8.59 11.43
C PRO A 63 -9.21 -8.13 10.39
N GLU A 64 -10.05 -7.18 10.75
CA GLU A 64 -11.12 -6.67 9.88
C GLU A 64 -10.59 -5.76 8.75
N VAL A 65 -9.40 -5.18 8.95
CA VAL A 65 -8.73 -4.29 8.00
C VAL A 65 -7.23 -4.50 8.09
N VAL A 66 -6.58 -4.70 6.93
CA VAL A 66 -5.13 -4.85 6.83
C VAL A 66 -4.59 -4.17 5.56
N PRO A 67 -3.31 -3.78 5.55
CA PRO A 67 -2.66 -3.34 4.32
C PRO A 67 -2.44 -4.50 3.34
N PRO A 68 -2.37 -4.28 2.02
CA PRO A 68 -2.16 -5.33 1.01
C PRO A 68 -0.94 -6.23 1.25
N GLU A 69 0.13 -5.66 1.82
CA GLU A 69 1.38 -6.34 2.20
C GLU A 69 1.12 -7.53 3.12
N PHE A 70 0.05 -7.50 3.92
CA PHE A 70 -0.36 -8.58 4.80
C PHE A 70 -0.58 -9.89 4.04
N ALA A 71 -1.15 -9.83 2.83
CA ALA A 71 -1.34 -11.00 1.96
C ALA A 71 -0.01 -11.67 1.58
N LEU A 72 1.06 -10.87 1.50
CA LEU A 72 2.41 -11.35 1.20
C LEU A 72 3.15 -11.87 2.44
N GLY A 73 2.51 -11.87 3.61
CA GLY A 73 3.15 -12.20 4.89
C GLY A 73 4.11 -11.11 5.38
N LYS A 74 3.98 -9.89 4.82
CA LYS A 74 4.75 -8.71 5.23
C LYS A 74 3.85 -7.85 6.10
N MET A 75 4.31 -7.52 7.31
CA MET A 75 3.67 -6.45 8.09
C MET A 75 4.67 -5.32 8.22
N ASP A 76 4.51 -4.30 7.39
CA ASP A 76 5.19 -3.03 7.58
C ASP A 76 4.28 -2.10 8.38
N ALA A 77 4.53 -1.99 9.68
CA ALA A 77 3.78 -1.11 10.57
C ALA A 77 3.99 0.38 10.23
N ALA A 78 5.00 0.74 9.44
CA ALA A 78 5.26 2.11 9.00
C ALA A 78 4.45 2.50 7.76
N ALA A 79 4.05 1.54 6.92
CA ALA A 79 3.31 1.81 5.67
C ALA A 79 1.92 2.44 5.88
N SER A 80 1.34 2.24 7.07
CA SER A 80 0.03 2.78 7.48
C SER A 80 0.12 4.04 8.37
N GLN A 81 1.30 4.65 8.53
CA GLN A 81 1.47 5.81 9.41
C GLN A 81 1.23 7.13 8.70
N PHE A 82 0.55 8.06 9.38
CA PHE A 82 0.47 9.45 8.94
C PHE A 82 1.67 10.23 9.50
N GLY A 83 2.67 10.47 8.65
CA GLY A 83 3.92 11.11 9.03
C GLY A 83 4.91 10.13 9.67
N ASN A 84 6.03 10.66 10.16
CA ASN A 84 7.10 9.88 10.78
C ASN A 84 7.62 10.59 12.05
N ALA A 85 8.57 9.95 12.75
CA ALA A 85 9.14 10.50 13.98
C ALA A 85 9.83 11.86 13.76
N GLU A 86 10.39 12.09 12.57
CA GLU A 86 11.05 13.35 12.20
C GLU A 86 10.04 14.48 12.05
N LEU A 87 8.92 14.23 11.35
CA LEU A 87 7.81 15.17 11.22
C LEU A 87 7.21 15.49 12.60
N LEU A 88 7.06 14.48 13.47
CA LEU A 88 6.59 14.71 14.83
C LEU A 88 7.54 15.62 15.61
N ALA A 89 8.85 15.36 15.54
CA ALA A 89 9.85 16.19 16.21
C ALA A 89 9.83 17.64 15.68
N GLU A 90 9.66 17.82 14.38
CA GLU A 90 9.51 19.13 13.75
C GLU A 90 8.27 19.88 14.22
N VAL A 91 7.11 19.21 14.25
CA VAL A 91 5.86 19.79 14.76
C VAL A 91 6.02 20.16 16.25
N GLN A 92 6.65 19.31 17.05
CA GLN A 92 6.90 19.62 18.47
C GLN A 92 7.82 20.83 18.66
N ALA A 93 8.88 20.96 17.87
CA ALA A 93 9.78 22.11 17.92
C ALA A 93 9.06 23.40 17.51
N GLN A 94 8.18 23.33 16.50
CA GLN A 94 7.36 24.46 16.10
C GLN A 94 6.37 24.88 17.21
N ILE A 95 5.71 23.92 17.86
CA ILE A 95 4.81 24.18 19.00
C ILE A 95 5.56 24.81 20.17
N ARG A 96 6.81 24.38 20.42
CA ARG A 96 7.68 24.95 21.47
C ARG A 96 8.26 26.33 21.11
N GLY A 97 8.05 26.82 19.88
CA GLY A 97 8.59 28.10 19.41
C GLY A 97 10.09 28.06 19.09
N GLU A 98 10.66 26.87 18.93
CA GLU A 98 12.09 26.64 18.67
C GLU A 98 12.44 26.78 17.17
N LYS A 99 11.43 26.88 16.30
CA LYS A 99 11.57 27.20 14.86
C LYS A 99 10.95 28.57 14.56
N GLN A 100 11.79 29.55 14.23
CA GLN A 100 11.36 30.80 13.59
C GLN A 100 11.00 30.51 12.12
N THR A 101 9.76 30.81 11.72
CA THR A 101 9.39 30.92 10.31
C THR A 101 10.24 32.00 9.67
N ALA A 102 11.08 31.62 8.70
CA ALA A 102 11.73 32.54 7.79
C ALA A 102 10.71 33.20 6.86
#